data_AF-A0A1H3JKG5-F1
#
_entry.id   AF-A0A1H3JKG5-F1
#
_cell.length_a   1.000
_cell.length_b   1.000
_cell.length_c   1.000
_cell.angle_alpha   90.00
_cell.angle_beta   90.00
_cell.angle_gamma   90.00
#
_symmetry.space_group_name_H-M   'P 1'
#
loop_
_entity.id
_entity.type
_entity.pdbx_description
1 polymer ?
#
loop_
_entity_poly.entity_id
_entity_poly.type
_entity_poly.pdbx_seq_one_letter_code
_entity_poly.pdbx_strand_id
1 'polypeptide(L)' 'MLENVVKDGKIHSIEPPTSGHGEQSFVYKSGKVTRMDERKTQLL' A
#
# COMPACT_ATOMS: atom_id res chain seq x y z
N MET A 1 7.67 13.90 6.88
CA MET A 1 8.19 12.69 7.55
C MET A 1 8.73 11.80 6.45
N LEU A 2 9.99 11.37 6.53
CA LEU A 2 10.62 10.52 5.51
C LEU A 2 10.39 9.04 5.84
N GLU A 3 10.19 8.21 4.82
CA GLU A 3 10.11 6.76 4.98
C GLU A 3 11.47 6.12 4.67
N ASN A 4 11.73 4.94 5.22
CA ASN A 4 12.96 4.21 4.97
C ASN A 4 12.62 2.83 4.40
N VAL A 5 13.25 2.47 3.29
CA VAL A 5 13.11 1.15 2.65
C VAL A 5 14.45 0.44 2.60
N VAL A 6 14.43 -0.89 2.77
CA VAL A 6 15.63 -1.71 2.61
C VAL A 6 15.67 -2.24 1.18
N LYS A 7 16.72 -1.86 0.44
CA LYS A 7 16.97 -2.31 -0.93
C LYS A 7 18.45 -2.64 -1.06
N ASP A 8 18.76 -3.77 -1.70
CA ASP A 8 20.13 -4.25 -1.91
C ASP A 8 20.98 -4.33 -0.62
N GLY A 9 20.33 -4.63 0.51
CA GLY A 9 20.96 -4.73 1.82
C GLY A 9 21.30 -3.38 2.48
N LYS A 10 20.84 -2.25 1.91
CA LYS A 10 21.05 -0.90 2.46
C LYS A 10 19.74 -0.20 2.74
N ILE A 11 19.77 0.72 3.70
CA ILE A 11 18.63 1.58 4.03
C ILE A 11 18.66 2.81 3.12
N HIS A 12 17.57 3.05 2.41
CA HIS A 12 17.36 4.22 1.58
C HIS A 12 16.21 5.06 2.16
N SER A 13 16.49 6.33 2.45
CA SER A 13 15.43 7.28 2.76
C SER A 13 14.73 7.70 1.47
N ILE A 14 13.40 7.62 1.48
CA ILE A 14 12.55 8.03 0.38
C ILE A 14 11.54 9.05 0.88
N GLU A 15 11.14 9.95 0.01
CA GLU A 15 9.92 10.71 0.25
C GLU A 15 8.74 9.74 0.13
N PRO A 16 7.80 9.77 1.10
CA PRO A 16 6.58 9.00 0.95
C PRO A 16 5.91 9.44 -0.37
N PRO A 17 5.36 8.51 -1.15
CA PRO A 17 4.69 8.87 -2.39
C PRO A 17 3.59 9.89 -2.08
N THR A 18 3.57 10.97 -2.86
CA THR A 18 2.59 12.08 -2.69
C THR A 18 1.14 11.64 -2.87
N SER A 19 0.94 10.45 -3.45
CA SER A 19 -0.32 9.73 -3.48
C SER A 19 -0.07 8.22 -3.36
N GLY A 20 -0.84 7.53 -2.53
CA GLY A 20 -0.86 6.07 -2.44
C GLY A 20 -2.24 5.57 -2.80
N HIS A 21 -2.32 4.58 -3.71
CA HIS A 21 -3.57 3.97 -4.14
C HIS A 21 -4.30 3.40 -2.91
N GLY A 22 -5.54 3.85 -2.71
CA GLY A 22 -6.20 3.77 -1.41
C GLY A 22 -6.52 2.36 -0.92
N GLU A 23 -7.13 2.29 0.27
CA GLU A 23 -7.35 1.04 1.02
C GLU A 23 -7.80 -0.12 0.12
N GLN A 24 -6.93 -1.11 -0.02
CA GLN A 24 -7.29 -2.36 -0.67
C GLN A 24 -7.88 -3.31 0.39
N SER A 25 -9.19 -3.53 0.30
CA SER A 25 -9.89 -4.49 1.14
C SER A 25 -10.03 -5.82 0.39
N PHE A 26 -9.56 -6.90 0.99
CA PHE A 26 -9.71 -8.24 0.44
C PHE A 26 -10.84 -8.98 1.14
N VAL A 27 -11.79 -9.50 0.37
CA VAL A 27 -12.87 -10.35 0.89
C VAL A 27 -12.47 -11.81 0.71
N TYR A 28 -12.35 -12.53 1.82
CA TYR A 28 -12.01 -13.95 1.84
C TYR A 28 -13.24 -14.83 1.98
N LYS A 29 -13.31 -15.90 1.19
CA LYS A 29 -14.26 -17.00 1.35
C LYS A 29 -13.50 -18.32 1.26
N SER A 30 -13.66 -19.18 2.27
CA SER A 30 -12.97 -20.47 2.34
C SER A 30 -11.45 -20.36 2.22
N GLY A 31 -10.85 -19.32 2.80
CA GLY A 31 -9.41 -19.08 2.77
C GLY A 31 -8.87 -18.57 1.43
N LYS A 32 -9.73 -18.33 0.43
CA LYS A 32 -9.35 -17.76 -0.86
C LYS A 32 -9.90 -16.34 -0.99
N VAL A 33 -9.12 -15.47 -1.61
CA VAL A 33 -9.58 -14.12 -1.99
C VAL A 33 -10.66 -14.28 -3.07
N THR A 34 -11.81 -13.66 -2.85
CA THR A 34 -12.94 -13.69 -3.79
C THR A 34 -13.24 -12.33 -4.41
N ARG A 35 -12.78 -11.25 -3.77
CA ARG A 35 -12.92 -9.89 -4.28
C ARG A 35 -11.82 -9.00 -3.69
N MET A 36 -11.27 -8.12 -4.50
CA MET A 36 -10.41 -7.02 -4.09
C MET A 36 -11.18 -5.73 -4.37
N ASP A 37 -11.52 -4.98 -3.32
CA ASP A 37 -12.10 -3.65 -3.45
C ASP A 37 -11.00 -2.61 -3.22
N GLU A 38 -10.73 -1.82 -4.25
CA GLU A 38 -9.89 -0.63 -4.12
C GLU A 38 -10.77 0.53 -3.68
N ARG A 39 -10.66 0.94 -2.41
CA ARG A 39 -11.20 2.24 -2.00
C ARG A 39 -10.18 3.29 -2.37
N LYS A 40 -10.36 3.94 -3.52
CA LYS A 40 -9.59 5.14 -3.85
C LYS A 40 -9.92 6.22 -2.83
N THR A 41 -9.12 6.32 -1.77
CA THR A 41 -9.09 7.53 -0.95
C THR A 41 -8.65 8.66 -1.87
N GLN A 42 -9.57 9.54 -2.25
CA GLN A 42 -9.20 10.81 -2.83
C GLN A 42 -8.51 11.60 -1.73
N LEU A 43 -7.21 11.81 -1.88
CA LEU A 43 -6.51 12.83 -1.10
C LEU A 43 -7.02 14.18 -1.61
N LEU A 44 -7.55 14.99 -0.68
CA LEU A 44 -7.99 16.37 -0.92
C LEU A 44 -6.84 17.25 -1.39
#